data_AF-A0A0G1P661-F1
#
_entry.id   AF-A0A0G1P661-F1
#
_cell.length_a   1.000
_cell.length_b   1.000
_cell.length_c   1.000
_cell.angle_alpha   90.00
_cell.angle_beta   90.00
_cell.angle_gamma   90.00
#
_symmetry.space_group_name_H-M   'P 1'
#
loop_
_entity.id
_entity.type
_entity.pdbx_description
1 polymer ?
#
loop_
_entity_poly.entity_id
_entity_poly.type
_entity_poly.pdbx_seq_one_letter_code
_entity_poly.pdbx_strand_id
1 'polypeptide(L)'
;ALSLAGAKQVTHKTYPSYFNIVENLARVARIPNPKTYLIPSPALNAFATGRDPKHASIAVTEGLLTKLTRTELEGVIAHELSHIRNYDTRLMNGAQLVLEIILAPRGRGS
;
A
#
# COMPACT_ATOMS: atom_id res chain seq x y z
N ALA A 1 -6.89 -9.86 10.74
CA ALA A 1 -5.88 -9.92 9.66
C ALA A 1 -4.63 -9.10 10.00
N LEU A 2 -4.70 -7.76 10.06
CA LEU A 2 -3.51 -6.90 10.33
C LEU A 2 -2.84 -7.13 11.71
N SER A 3 -3.65 -7.38 12.75
CA SER A 3 -3.14 -7.66 14.10
C SER A 3 -2.42 -9.01 14.23
N LEU A 4 -2.61 -9.94 13.29
CA LEU A 4 -1.94 -11.26 13.28
C LEU A 4 -0.57 -11.20 12.57
N ALA A 5 -0.34 -10.19 11.73
CA ALA A 5 0.92 -10.01 10.98
C ALA A 5 1.97 -9.17 11.71
N GLY A 6 1.71 -8.72 12.96
CA GLY A 6 2.59 -7.80 13.67
C GLY A 6 2.68 -6.42 13.03
N ALA A 7 1.64 -6.00 12.30
CA ALA A 7 1.60 -4.72 11.60
C ALA A 7 1.68 -3.55 12.60
N LYS A 8 2.70 -2.69 12.44
CA LYS A 8 2.88 -1.48 13.25
C LYS A 8 2.28 -0.30 12.53
N GLN A 9 1.47 0.50 13.21
CA GLN A 9 0.91 1.70 12.62
C GLN A 9 2.04 2.69 12.30
N VAL A 10 1.99 3.22 11.09
CA VAL A 10 2.94 4.21 10.59
C VAL A 10 2.33 5.60 10.76
N THR A 11 3.17 6.54 11.16
CA THR A 11 2.86 7.97 11.22
C THR A 11 3.99 8.77 10.58
N HIS A 12 3.79 10.08 10.43
CA HIS A 12 4.84 11.04 10.07
C HIS A 12 6.12 10.91 10.91
N LYS A 13 6.03 10.47 12.16
CA LYS A 13 7.18 10.34 13.05
C LYS A 13 8.00 9.06 12.80
N THR A 14 7.37 8.00 12.31
CA THR A 14 8.00 6.67 12.20
C THR A 14 8.52 6.41 10.79
N TYR A 15 7.72 6.68 9.75
CA TYR A 15 8.13 6.51 8.35
C TYR A 15 7.57 7.67 7.51
N PRO A 16 8.17 8.87 7.58
CA PRO A 16 7.65 10.07 6.93
C PRO A 16 7.51 9.89 5.42
N SER A 17 8.51 9.31 4.75
CA SER A 17 8.49 9.12 3.29
C SER A 17 7.31 8.28 2.82
N TYR A 18 7.07 7.14 3.48
CA TYR A 18 5.96 6.25 3.14
C TYR A 18 4.61 6.88 3.51
N PHE A 19 4.50 7.48 4.69
CA PHE A 19 3.26 8.13 5.12
C PHE A 19 2.87 9.29 4.18
N ASN A 20 3.84 10.10 3.75
CA ASN A 20 3.64 11.19 2.80
C ASN A 20 3.10 10.71 1.45
N ILE A 21 3.60 9.57 0.96
CA ILE A 21 3.10 8.97 -0.29
C ILE A 21 1.62 8.64 -0.16
N VAL A 22 1.25 7.94 0.91
CA VAL A 22 -0.14 7.54 1.16
C VAL A 22 -1.03 8.78 1.30
N GLU A 23 -0.61 9.80 2.04
CA GLU A 23 -1.37 11.05 2.20
C GLU A 23 -1.59 11.80 0.88
N ASN A 24 -0.53 11.94 0.09
CA ASN A 24 -0.60 12.64 -1.19
C ASN A 24 -1.54 11.92 -2.15
N LEU A 25 -1.43 10.58 -2.22
CA LEU A 25 -2.29 9.78 -3.09
C LEU A 25 -3.74 9.77 -2.62
N ALA A 26 -4.00 9.69 -1.31
CA ALA A 26 -5.34 9.81 -0.75
C ALA A 26 -5.98 11.16 -1.10
N ARG A 27 -5.20 12.25 -1.01
CA ARG A 27 -5.63 13.60 -1.41
C ARG A 27 -5.97 13.68 -2.90
N VAL A 28 -5.11 13.15 -3.77
CA VAL A 28 -5.35 13.08 -5.22
C VAL A 28 -6.60 12.26 -5.53
N ALA A 29 -6.79 11.13 -4.83
CA ALA A 29 -7.96 10.28 -4.97
C ALA A 29 -9.24 10.88 -4.35
N ARG A 30 -9.15 12.01 -3.64
CA ARG A 30 -10.23 12.67 -2.89
C ARG A 30 -10.92 11.75 -1.88
N ILE A 31 -10.12 10.97 -1.18
CA ILE A 31 -10.57 10.07 -0.10
C ILE A 31 -9.92 10.48 1.24
N PRO A 32 -10.53 10.11 2.38
CA PRO A 32 -9.89 10.24 3.68
C PRO A 32 -8.55 9.50 3.71
N ASN A 33 -7.61 10.00 4.50
CA ASN A 33 -6.31 9.34 4.64
C ASN A 33 -6.48 7.97 5.30
N PRO A 34 -6.12 6.85 4.63
CA PRO A 34 -6.27 5.53 5.19
C PRO A 34 -5.30 5.30 6.36
N LYS A 35 -5.64 4.38 7.26
CA LYS A 35 -4.70 3.97 8.31
C LYS A 35 -3.52 3.23 7.67
N THR A 36 -2.31 3.75 7.86
CA THR A 36 -1.09 3.20 7.26
C THR A 36 -0.37 2.29 8.24
N TYR A 37 0.11 1.14 7.77
CA TYR A 37 0.85 0.16 8.57
C TYR A 37 2.10 -0.35 7.85
N LEU A 38 3.07 -0.79 8.64
CA LEU A 38 4.26 -1.50 8.21
C LEU A 38 4.31 -2.88 8.87
N ILE A 39 4.51 -3.91 8.07
CA ILE A 39 4.70 -5.28 8.53
C ILE A 39 6.20 -5.59 8.51
N PRO A 40 6.82 -5.96 9.65
CA PRO A 40 8.25 -6.29 9.72
C PRO A 40 8.48 -7.69 9.11
N SER A 41 8.46 -7.77 7.78
CA SER A 41 8.64 -9.01 7.02
C SER A 41 9.47 -8.73 5.75
N PRO A 42 10.39 -9.64 5.37
CA PRO A 42 11.17 -9.51 4.14
C PRO A 42 10.37 -9.83 2.88
N ALA A 43 9.11 -10.30 3.01
CA ALA A 43 8.25 -10.54 1.86
C ALA A 43 8.03 -9.25 1.04
N LEU A 44 7.68 -9.38 -0.23
CA LEU A 44 7.40 -8.25 -1.13
C LEU A 44 5.90 -8.10 -1.36
N ASN A 45 5.18 -7.65 -0.32
CA ASN A 45 3.71 -7.63 -0.32
C ASN A 45 3.17 -6.27 0.12
N ALA A 46 2.08 -5.86 -0.52
CA ALA A 46 1.21 -4.78 -0.07
C ALA A 46 -0.21 -5.30 0.12
N PHE A 47 -0.94 -4.67 1.04
CA PHE A 47 -2.30 -5.00 1.39
C PHE A 47 -3.12 -3.73 1.54
N ALA A 48 -4.26 -3.66 0.88
CA ALA A 48 -5.26 -2.65 1.13
C ALA A 48 -6.58 -3.30 1.57
N THR A 49 -7.21 -2.73 2.60
CA THR A 49 -8.46 -3.24 3.14
C THR A 49 -9.32 -2.09 3.67
N GLY A 50 -10.63 -2.22 3.54
CA GLY A 50 -11.59 -1.24 4.00
C GLY A 50 -12.95 -1.55 3.41
N ARG A 51 -14.01 -1.38 4.20
CA ARG A 51 -15.40 -1.54 3.70
C ARG A 51 -15.86 -0.33 2.88
N ASP A 52 -15.19 0.81 3.10
CA ASP A 52 -15.42 2.09 2.45
C ASP A 52 -14.18 2.99 2.63
N PRO A 53 -14.06 4.09 1.87
CA PRO A 53 -12.92 4.99 1.95
C PRO A 53 -12.66 5.60 3.34
N LYS A 54 -13.67 5.73 4.22
CA LYS A 54 -13.49 6.27 5.57
C LYS A 54 -12.87 5.23 6.52
N HIS A 55 -13.02 3.95 6.23
CA HIS A 55 -12.49 2.84 7.02
C HIS A 55 -11.34 2.10 6.32
N ALA A 56 -10.72 2.75 5.34
CA ALA A 56 -9.60 2.19 4.60
C ALA A 56 -8.31 2.10 5.43
N SER A 57 -7.54 1.06 5.16
CA SER A 57 -6.25 0.76 5.78
C SER A 57 -5.31 0.17 4.72
N ILE A 58 -4.05 0.57 4.76
CA ILE A 58 -2.98 0.06 3.88
C ILE A 58 -1.85 -0.47 4.74
N ALA A 59 -1.34 -1.64 4.42
CA ALA A 59 -0.14 -2.20 4.99
C ALA A 59 0.85 -2.60 3.90
N VAL A 60 2.12 -2.28 4.11
CA VAL A 60 3.23 -2.76 3.27
C VAL A 60 4.20 -3.54 4.14
N THR A 61 4.91 -4.48 3.54
CA THR A 61 6.02 -5.15 4.21
C THR A 61 7.31 -4.32 4.12
N GLU A 62 8.20 -4.50 5.09
CA GLU A 62 9.52 -3.88 5.09
C GLU A 62 10.35 -4.28 3.85
N GLY A 63 10.28 -5.55 3.44
CA GLY A 63 10.90 -6.02 2.20
C GLY A 63 10.44 -5.21 0.98
N LEU A 64 9.15 -4.91 0.86
CA LEU A 64 8.62 -4.11 -0.24
C LEU A 64 9.17 -2.67 -0.21
N LEU A 65 9.18 -2.02 0.97
CA LEU A 65 9.72 -0.66 1.12
C LEU A 65 11.21 -0.57 0.79
N THR A 66 11.99 -1.61 1.11
CA THR A 66 13.43 -1.64 0.80
C THR A 66 13.72 -1.95 -0.66
N LYS A 67 12.84 -2.69 -1.35
CA LYS A 67 13.06 -3.16 -2.72
C LYS A 67 12.58 -2.17 -3.78
N LEU A 68 11.51 -1.44 -3.51
CA LEU A 68 10.91 -0.52 -4.45
C LEU A 68 11.52 0.87 -4.34
N THR A 69 11.68 1.51 -5.49
CA THR A 69 11.89 2.95 -5.55
C THR A 69 10.62 3.69 -5.13
N ARG A 70 10.75 4.98 -4.81
CA ARG A 70 9.61 5.82 -4.45
C ARG A 70 8.50 5.81 -5.50
N THR A 71 8.85 5.92 -6.79
CA THR A 71 7.88 5.95 -7.89
C THR A 71 7.15 4.62 -8.04
N GLU A 72 7.87 3.50 -7.90
CA GLU A 72 7.26 2.16 -7.95
C GLU A 72 6.31 1.95 -6.76
N LEU A 73 6.71 2.39 -5.56
CA LEU A 73 5.85 2.35 -4.38
C LEU A 73 4.61 3.23 -4.55
N GLU A 74 4.76 4.46 -5.06
CA GLU A 74 3.64 5.34 -5.38
C GLU A 74 2.66 4.68 -6.36
N GLY A 75 3.16 4.01 -7.40
CA GLY A 75 2.34 3.26 -8.36
C GLY A 75 1.54 2.12 -7.71
N VAL A 76 2.20 1.31 -6.86
CA VAL A 76 1.54 0.23 -6.11
C VAL A 76 0.44 0.78 -5.19
N ILE A 77 0.74 1.81 -4.40
CA ILE A 77 -0.22 2.39 -3.46
C ILE A 77 -1.38 3.07 -4.21
N ALA A 78 -1.11 3.75 -5.33
CA ALA A 78 -2.14 4.39 -6.14
C ALA A 78 -3.11 3.37 -6.74
N HIS A 79 -2.58 2.23 -7.22
CA HIS A 79 -3.40 1.13 -7.72
C HIS A 79 -4.33 0.60 -6.62
N GLU A 80 -3.80 0.31 -5.44
CA GLU A 80 -4.59 -0.18 -4.30
C GLU A 80 -5.65 0.82 -3.82
N LEU A 81 -5.31 2.11 -3.77
CA LEU A 81 -6.25 3.17 -3.42
C LEU A 81 -7.37 3.34 -4.44
N SER A 82 -7.11 3.06 -5.72
CA SER A 82 -8.14 3.13 -6.76
C SER A 82 -9.24 2.09 -6.54
N HIS A 83 -8.88 0.89 -6.06
CA HIS A 83 -9.84 -0.17 -5.70
C HIS A 83 -10.71 0.24 -4.50
N ILE A 84 -10.11 0.85 -3.47
CA ILE A 84 -10.85 1.41 -2.32
C ILE A 84 -11.84 2.48 -2.77
N ARG A 85 -11.42 3.39 -3.67
CA ARG A 85 -12.25 4.51 -4.14
C ARG A 85 -13.42 4.03 -4.99
N ASN A 86 -13.20 3.05 -5.86
CA ASN A 86 -14.20 2.62 -6.85
C ASN A 86 -15.25 1.64 -6.28
N TYR A 87 -15.24 1.36 -4.98
CA TYR A 87 -16.28 0.56 -4.30
C TYR A 87 -16.51 -0.83 -4.94
N ASP A 88 -15.47 -1.57 -5.30
CA ASP A 88 -15.63 -2.99 -5.67
C ASP A 88 -15.85 -3.85 -4.41
N THR A 89 -16.94 -3.54 -3.72
CA THR A 89 -17.34 -4.00 -2.39
C THR A 89 -18.01 -5.37 -2.44
N ARG A 90 -17.88 -6.13 -3.54
CA ARG A 90 -18.39 -7.50 -3.61
C ARG A 90 -17.33 -8.59 -3.49
N LEU A 91 -16.04 -8.29 -3.68
CA LEU A 91 -14.99 -9.32 -3.57
C LEU A 91 -13.65 -8.73 -3.11
N MET A 92 -13.51 -8.31 -1.86
CA MET A 92 -12.17 -8.04 -1.30
C MET A 92 -12.00 -8.70 0.06
N ASN A 93 -12.09 -10.03 0.07
CA ASN A 93 -11.42 -10.84 1.09
C ASN A 93 -9.91 -10.73 0.87
N GLY A 94 -9.32 -9.60 1.30
CA GLY A 94 -7.89 -9.32 1.24
C GLY A 94 -7.37 -9.08 -0.17
N ALA A 95 -7.41 -7.83 -0.64
CA ALA A 95 -6.57 -7.43 -1.77
C ALA A 95 -5.10 -7.57 -1.35
N GLN A 96 -4.57 -8.74 -1.66
CA GLN A 96 -3.18 -9.09 -1.59
C GLN A 96 -2.63 -8.78 -2.99
N LEU A 97 -2.05 -7.60 -3.19
CA LEU A 97 -1.29 -7.36 -4.41
C LEU A 97 0.07 -8.03 -4.23
N VAL A 98 0.28 -9.15 -4.93
CA VAL A 98 1.53 -9.92 -4.94
C VAL A 98 2.25 -9.64 -6.26
N LEU A 99 3.50 -9.21 -6.16
CA LEU A 99 4.65 -9.42 -7.07
C LEU A 99 4.55 -9.07 -8.57
N GLU A 100 3.39 -8.94 -9.21
CA GLU A 100 3.31 -8.83 -10.68
C GLU A 100 3.91 -7.53 -11.23
N ILE A 101 3.87 -6.43 -10.46
CA ILE A 101 4.56 -5.17 -10.85
C ILE A 101 6.10 -5.35 -10.81
N ILE A 102 6.64 -6.26 -10.00
CA ILE A 102 8.08 -6.46 -9.84
C ILE A 102 8.67 -7.40 -10.92
N LEU A 103 7.85 -8.23 -11.56
CA LEU A 103 8.29 -9.20 -12.59
C LEU A 103 8.22 -8.70 -14.04
N ALA A 104 7.72 -7.48 -14.29
CA ALA A 104 7.93 -6.86 -15.59
C ALA A 104 9.46 -6.75 -15.80
N PRO A 105 10.04 -7.42 -16.80
CA PRO A 105 11.48 -7.46 -16.96
C PRO A 105 11.97 -6.02 -17.05
N ARG A 106 12.84 -5.62 -16.10
CA ARG A 106 13.57 -4.37 -16.19
C ARG A 106 14.34 -4.41 -17.50
N GLY A 107 13.77 -3.82 -18.55
CA GLY A 107 14.42 -3.59 -19.81
C GLY A 107 15.72 -2.86 -19.51
N ARG A 108 16.83 -3.57 -19.72
CA ARG A 108 18.19 -3.05 -19.56
C ARG A 108 18.35 -1.96 -20.61
N GLY A 109 18.15 -0.70 -20.23
CA GLY A 109 18.50 0.45 -21.04
C GLY A 109 19.97 0.76 -20.84
N SER A 110 20.79 0.36 -21.83
CA SER A 110 22.19 0.74 -21.98
C SER A 110 22.38 2.26 -22.10
#